data_AF-A0A1R0KG65-F1
#
_entry.id   AF-A0A1R0KG65-F1
#
_cell.length_a   1.000
_cell.length_b   1.000
_cell.length_c   1.000
_cell.angle_alpha   90.00
_cell.angle_beta   90.00
_cell.angle_gamma   90.00
#
_symmetry.space_group_name_H-M   'P 1'
#
loop_
_entity.id
_entity.type
_entity.pdbx_description
1 polymer ?
#
loop_
_entity_poly.entity_id
_entity_poly.type
_entity_poly.pdbx_seq_one_letter_code
_entity_poly.pdbx_strand_id
1 'polypeptide(L)'
;MRMGFTDCDLPLAGQHWEIPPGRYDWVYLMLTGVPRTGWEETVWLHYRGGVDPEFLRPLPGEPAHAPGAVLARVGAARRDDLTALALPALADARVVAFALLESSVDVRRAEGVA
;
A
#
# COMPACT_ATOMS: atom_id res chain seq x y z
N MET A 1 -17.27 0.64 3.83
CA MET A 1 -16.11 0.22 4.63
C MET A 1 -15.32 1.49 4.97
N ARG A 2 -15.18 1.85 6.24
CA ARG A 2 -14.38 3.03 6.63
C ARG A 2 -12.92 2.59 6.68
N MET A 3 -12.09 3.15 5.80
CA MET A 3 -10.67 2.84 5.73
C MET A 3 -9.99 3.42 6.98
N GLY A 4 -9.46 2.55 7.84
CA GLY A 4 -8.73 2.95 9.04
C GLY A 4 -7.27 3.22 8.70
N PHE A 5 -6.83 4.45 8.84
CA PHE A 5 -5.41 4.80 8.72
C PHE A 5 -4.71 4.59 10.05
N THR A 6 -3.50 4.04 9.98
CA THR A 6 -2.56 3.91 11.09
C THR A 6 -1.47 4.95 10.87
N ASP A 7 -1.27 5.85 11.84
CA ASP A 7 -0.23 6.87 11.78
C ASP A 7 1.16 6.21 11.89
N CYS A 8 2.12 6.76 11.15
CA CYS A 8 3.51 6.33 11.18
C CYS A 8 4.43 7.49 10.82
N ASP A 9 5.75 7.26 10.85
CA ASP A 9 6.72 8.22 10.36
C ASP A 9 7.90 7.48 9.71
N LEU A 10 7.79 7.24 8.41
CA LEU A 10 8.75 6.43 7.65
C LEU A 10 9.30 7.24 6.48
N PRO A 11 10.64 7.42 6.34
CA PRO A 11 11.19 8.04 5.13
C PRO A 11 10.92 7.15 3.90
N LEU A 12 10.87 7.68 2.69
CA LEU A 12 10.92 6.86 1.47
C LEU A 12 12.37 6.80 0.99
N ALA A 13 13.17 5.92 1.61
CA ALA A 13 14.62 5.87 1.41
C ALA A 13 15.09 4.53 0.80
N GLY A 14 14.23 3.81 0.09
CA GLY A 14 14.59 2.51 -0.48
C GLY A 14 14.52 1.34 0.51
N GLN A 15 13.97 1.56 1.72
CA GLN A 15 13.98 0.53 2.75
C GLN A 15 12.94 -0.55 2.54
N HIS A 16 13.21 -1.70 3.16
CA HIS A 16 12.24 -2.77 3.32
C HIS A 16 11.37 -2.49 4.55
N TRP A 17 10.05 -2.48 4.38
CA TRP A 17 9.08 -2.19 5.41
C TRP A 17 8.17 -3.40 5.63
N GLU A 18 8.28 -4.00 6.81
CA GLU A 18 7.42 -5.10 7.24
C GLU A 18 6.02 -4.59 7.59
N ILE A 19 5.01 -5.34 7.15
CA ILE A 19 3.60 -5.09 7.47
C ILE A 19 3.00 -6.36 8.10
N PRO A 20 1.87 -6.25 8.82
CA PRO A 20 1.11 -7.43 9.21
C PRO A 20 0.89 -8.36 8.00
N PRO A 21 1.19 -9.67 8.10
CA PRO A 21 0.93 -10.60 7.02
C PRO A 21 -0.57 -10.67 6.70
N GLY A 22 -0.93 -10.56 5.43
CA GLY A 22 -2.32 -10.69 5.03
C GLY A 22 -2.56 -10.59 3.52
N ARG A 23 -3.80 -10.87 3.12
CA ARG A 23 -4.26 -10.71 1.75
C ARG A 23 -4.93 -9.37 1.60
N TYR A 24 -4.34 -8.52 0.77
CA TYR A 24 -4.79 -7.15 0.57
C TYR A 24 -5.15 -6.94 -0.89
N ASP A 25 -6.18 -6.14 -1.16
CA ASP A 25 -6.44 -5.65 -2.52
C ASP A 25 -5.59 -4.40 -2.81
N TRP A 26 -5.41 -3.56 -1.78
CA TRP A 26 -4.73 -2.28 -1.88
C TRP A 26 -3.92 -1.97 -0.63
N VAL A 27 -2.76 -1.35 -0.84
CA VAL A 27 -2.02 -0.65 0.22
C VAL A 27 -2.09 0.84 -0.09
N TYR A 28 -2.58 1.61 0.88
CA TYR A 28 -2.68 3.06 0.80
C TYR A 28 -1.62 3.71 1.67
N LEU A 29 -0.89 4.67 1.09
CA LEU A 29 0.16 5.44 1.77
C LEU A 29 -0.21 6.92 1.74
N MET A 30 -0.18 7.57 2.89
CA MET A 30 -0.27 9.02 3.01
C MET A 30 1.16 9.57 3.00
N LEU A 31 1.49 10.35 1.99
CA LEU A 31 2.85 10.82 1.74
C LEU A 31 2.98 12.33 1.93
N THR A 32 4.05 12.79 2.58
CA THR A 32 4.48 14.19 2.54
C THR A 32 5.75 14.31 1.71
N GLY A 33 6.11 15.53 1.26
CA GLY A 33 7.33 15.77 0.48
C GLY A 33 7.28 15.34 -0.98
N VAL A 34 6.10 14.95 -1.49
CA VAL A 34 5.91 14.52 -2.89
C VAL A 34 5.02 15.48 -3.68
N PRO A 35 5.16 15.56 -5.02
CA PRO A 35 4.21 16.28 -5.85
C PRO A 35 2.79 15.72 -5.70
N ARG A 36 1.76 16.55 -5.92
CA ARG A 36 0.36 16.09 -5.79
C ARG A 36 -0.08 15.12 -6.87
N THR A 37 0.49 15.22 -8.06
CA THR A 37 0.10 14.45 -9.25
C THR A 37 1.30 14.25 -10.18
N GLY A 38 1.14 13.40 -11.20
CA GLY A 38 2.09 13.30 -12.31
C GLY A 38 3.36 12.51 -12.02
N TRP A 39 3.38 11.70 -10.96
CA TRP A 39 4.48 10.81 -10.61
C TRP A 39 3.99 9.38 -10.41
N GLU A 40 4.90 8.44 -10.55
CA GLU A 40 4.69 7.01 -10.40
C GLU A 40 6.01 6.37 -10.02
N GLU A 41 6.01 5.54 -8.98
CA GLU A 41 7.21 4.86 -8.50
C GLU A 41 6.99 3.35 -8.42
N THR A 42 8.05 2.57 -8.62
CA THR A 42 8.00 1.13 -8.41
C THR A 42 8.19 0.80 -6.93
N VAL A 43 7.28 -0.02 -6.40
CA VAL A 43 7.35 -0.68 -5.09
C VAL A 43 7.47 -2.17 -5.35
N TRP A 44 8.34 -2.86 -4.60
CA TRP A 44 8.39 -4.31 -4.67
C TRP A 44 7.56 -4.92 -3.55
N LEU A 45 6.58 -5.75 -3.92
CA LEU A 45 5.66 -6.39 -3.00
C LEU A 45 6.20 -7.77 -2.64
N HIS A 46 6.54 -7.97 -1.37
CA HIS A 46 7.09 -9.22 -0.87
C HIS A 46 5.96 -10.06 -0.28
N TYR A 47 5.56 -11.07 -1.04
CA TYR A 47 4.63 -12.10 -0.62
C TYR A 47 5.38 -13.30 -0.03
N ARG A 48 4.68 -14.14 0.73
CA ARG A 48 5.26 -15.40 1.24
C ARG A 48 5.81 -16.28 0.12
N GLY A 49 5.14 -16.32 -1.03
CA GLY A 49 5.49 -17.16 -2.18
C GLY A 49 6.29 -16.45 -3.28
N GLY A 50 6.69 -15.19 -3.13
CA GLY A 50 7.45 -14.49 -4.16
C GLY A 50 7.45 -12.98 -4.04
N VAL A 51 8.09 -12.31 -5.01
CA VAL A 51 8.20 -10.85 -5.06
C VAL A 51 7.68 -10.37 -6.41
N ASP A 52 6.79 -9.39 -6.41
CA ASP A 52 6.25 -8.77 -7.62
C ASP A 52 6.47 -7.25 -7.61
N PRO A 53 6.88 -6.63 -8.73
CA PRO A 53 6.89 -5.18 -8.84
C PRO A 53 5.47 -4.64 -9.02
N GLU A 54 5.16 -3.51 -8.39
CA GLU A 54 3.95 -2.76 -8.70
C GLU A 54 4.11 -1.25 -8.51
N PHE A 55 3.20 -0.47 -9.08
CA PHE A 55 3.28 0.99 -9.12
C PHE A 55 2.54 1.68 -7.97
N LEU A 56 3.27 2.52 -7.25
CA LEU A 56 2.74 3.52 -6.32
C LEU A 56 2.32 4.76 -7.10
N ARG A 57 1.03 5.13 -7.02
CA ARG A 57 0.46 6.25 -7.77
C ARG A 57 -0.36 7.17 -6.86
N PRO A 58 -0.27 8.50 -7.02
CA PRO A 58 -1.10 9.45 -6.28
C PRO A 58 -2.58 9.33 -6.70
N LEU A 59 -3.48 9.47 -5.72
CA LEU A 59 -4.91 9.51 -5.93
C LEU A 59 -5.40 10.98 -5.95
N PRO A 60 -5.98 11.45 -7.06
CA PRO A 60 -6.51 12.80 -7.13
C PRO A 60 -7.80 12.93 -6.29
N GLY A 61 -7.93 14.04 -5.56
CA GLY A 61 -9.22 14.50 -5.03
C GLY A 61 -9.61 14.05 -3.61
N GLU A 62 -8.80 13.22 -2.94
CA GLU A 62 -9.09 12.79 -1.56
C GLU A 62 -8.58 13.82 -0.53
N PRO A 63 -9.32 14.08 0.57
CA PRO A 63 -8.86 14.98 1.61
C PRO A 63 -7.61 14.39 2.27
N ALA A 64 -6.55 15.19 2.28
CA ALA A 64 -5.31 14.84 2.94
C ALA A 64 -5.56 14.66 4.44
N HIS A 65 -5.06 13.57 5.03
CA HIS A 65 -5.10 13.31 6.47
C HIS A 65 -4.34 14.40 7.26
N ALA A 66 -3.39 15.08 6.60
CA ALA A 66 -2.67 16.23 7.10
C ALA A 66 -2.42 17.27 5.98
N PRO A 67 -2.25 18.57 6.29
CA PRO A 67 -1.89 19.58 5.31
C PRO A 67 -0.65 19.19 4.50
N GLY A 68 -0.75 19.27 3.18
CA GLY A 68 0.37 18.95 2.28
C GLY A 68 0.61 17.46 2.04
N ALA A 69 -0.18 16.57 2.65
CA ALA A 69 -0.09 15.15 2.38
C ALA A 69 -0.83 14.75 1.08
N VAL A 70 -0.34 13.70 0.44
CA VAL A 70 -0.85 13.12 -0.80
C VAL A 70 -1.18 11.67 -0.53
N LEU A 71 -2.42 11.27 -0.78
CA LEU A 71 -2.79 9.87 -0.74
C LEU A 71 -2.27 9.19 -2.01
N ALA A 72 -1.53 8.11 -1.86
CA ALA A 72 -1.10 7.24 -2.93
C ALA A 72 -1.51 5.80 -2.64
N ARG A 73 -1.58 4.97 -3.68
CA ARG A 73 -1.87 3.54 -3.52
C ARG A 73 -0.99 2.68 -4.41
N VAL A 74 -0.81 1.44 -3.97
CA VAL A 74 -0.23 0.33 -4.75
C VAL A 74 -1.21 -0.84 -4.71
N GLY A 75 -1.40 -1.51 -5.85
CA GLY A 75 -2.27 -2.69 -5.95
C GLY A 75 -1.58 -3.94 -5.41
N ALA A 76 -2.29 -4.79 -4.69
CA ALA A 76 -1.74 -6.05 -4.16
C ALA A 76 -2.44 -7.26 -4.81
N ALA A 77 -2.42 -7.33 -6.15
CA ALA A 77 -3.26 -8.25 -6.92
C ALA A 77 -3.01 -9.76 -6.67
N ARG A 78 -1.85 -10.15 -6.12
CA ARG A 78 -1.53 -11.55 -5.86
C ARG A 78 -2.39 -12.10 -4.72
N ARG A 79 -3.00 -13.27 -4.94
CA ARG A 79 -3.77 -14.01 -3.92
C ARG A 79 -2.88 -14.78 -2.94
N ASP A 80 -1.93 -14.09 -2.33
CA ASP A 80 -1.00 -14.63 -1.33
C ASP A 80 -0.82 -13.64 -0.18
N ASP A 81 -0.23 -14.08 0.92
CA ASP A 81 0.03 -13.23 2.07
C ASP A 81 1.17 -12.25 1.72
N LEU A 82 0.84 -10.96 1.60
CA LEU A 82 1.83 -9.88 1.55
C LEU A 82 2.40 -9.68 2.95
N THR A 83 3.72 -9.66 3.06
CA THR A 83 4.42 -9.56 4.36
C THR A 83 5.27 -8.32 4.47
N ALA A 84 5.69 -7.74 3.34
CA ALA A 84 6.50 -6.53 3.33
C ALA A 84 6.45 -5.81 1.98
N LEU A 85 6.93 -4.57 1.97
CA LEU A 85 7.13 -3.77 0.77
C LEU A 85 8.58 -3.25 0.75
N ALA A 86 9.25 -3.29 -0.40
CA ALA A 86 10.43 -2.46 -0.63
C ALA A 86 9.95 -1.12 -1.21
N LEU A 87 10.05 -0.08 -0.39
CA LEU A 87 9.60 1.27 -0.76
C LEU A 87 10.58 1.90 -1.75
N PRO A 88 10.12 2.81 -2.63
CA PRO A 88 11.02 3.58 -3.49
C PRO A 88 11.88 4.55 -2.66
N ALA A 89 12.95 5.04 -3.30
CA ALA A 89 13.76 6.13 -2.78
C ALA A 89 13.26 7.45 -3.38
N LEU A 90 12.55 8.25 -2.57
CA LEU A 90 12.13 9.59 -2.90
C LEU A 90 12.70 10.55 -1.85
N ALA A 91 13.62 11.42 -2.29
CA ALA A 91 14.24 12.40 -1.41
C ALA A 91 13.16 13.27 -0.74
N ASP A 92 13.35 13.54 0.55
CA ASP A 92 12.46 14.36 1.38
C ASP A 92 11.02 13.82 1.58
N ALA A 93 10.67 12.70 0.96
CA ALA A 93 9.36 12.10 1.08
C ALA A 93 9.23 11.19 2.31
N ARG A 94 8.05 11.17 2.93
CA ARG A 94 7.75 10.35 4.11
C ARG A 94 6.35 9.76 4.04
N VAL A 95 6.18 8.51 4.46
CA VAL A 95 4.88 7.95 4.84
C VAL A 95 4.53 8.46 6.24
N VAL A 96 3.40 9.14 6.35
CA VAL A 96 2.89 9.68 7.64
C VAL A 96 1.69 8.91 8.17
N ALA A 97 1.02 8.14 7.31
CA ALA A 97 -0.01 7.20 7.69
C ALA A 97 -0.19 6.16 6.58
N PHE A 98 -0.74 5.00 6.92
CA PHE A 98 -1.05 3.96 5.94
C PHE A 98 -2.36 3.24 6.26
N ALA A 99 -2.94 2.62 5.25
CA ALA A 99 -4.06 1.70 5.42
C ALA A 99 -3.86 0.45 4.55
N LEU A 100 -4.10 -0.72 5.14
CA LEU A 100 -4.09 -2.00 4.45
C LEU A 100 -5.54 -2.40 4.22
N LEU A 101 -5.97 -2.43 2.95
CA LEU A 101 -7.32 -2.87 2.62
C LEU A 101 -7.32 -4.36 2.37
N GLU A 102 -7.84 -5.12 3.35
CA GLU A 102 -8.02 -6.56 3.23
C GLU A 102 -8.90 -6.89 2.03
N SER A 103 -8.50 -7.93 1.29
CA SER A 103 -9.30 -8.47 0.21
C SER A 103 -10.63 -8.93 0.77
N SER A 104 -11.74 -8.34 0.30
CA SER A 104 -13.10 -8.72 0.73
C SER A 104 -13.51 -10.11 0.24
N VAL A 105 -12.64 -10.81 -0.49
CA VAL A 105 -12.90 -12.15 -1.01
C VAL A 105 -12.71 -13.19 0.11
N ASP A 106 -13.74 -13.33 0.92
CA ASP A 106 -13.99 -14.52 1.73
C ASP A 106 -14.54 -15.63 0.80
N VAL A 107 -13.69 -16.34 0.03
CA VAL A 107 -14.12 -17.60 -0.62
C VAL A 107 -14.16 -18.71 0.43
N ARG A 108 -15.05 -18.60 1.41
CA ARG A 108 -15.38 -19.78 2.23
C ARG A 108 -16.38 -20.64 1.47
N ARG A 109 -15.81 -21.72 0.93
CA ARG A 109 -16.31 -23.11 0.94
C ARG A 109 -17.75 -23.39 0.50
N ALA A 110 -17.84 -24.44 -0.31
CA ALA A 110 -18.96 -25.38 -0.43
C ALA A 110 -20.10 -24.98 -1.37
N GLU A 111 -19.84 -25.08 -2.67
CA GLU A 111 -20.57 -26.09 -3.43
C GLU A 111 -19.63 -27.27 -3.71
N GLY A 112 -19.44 -28.13 -2.69
CA GLY A 112 -19.58 -29.56 -2.95
C GLY A 112 -21.07 -29.83 -2.79
N VAL A 113 -21.74 -30.53 -3.69
CA VAL A 113 -21.64 -31.99 -3.84
C VAL A 113 -21.79 -32.38 -5.33
N ALA A 114 -21.17 -33.52 -5.63
CA ALA A 114 -21.26 -34.36 -6.82
C ALA A 114 -22.64 -34.49 -7.47
#